data_AF-A0A0P0ENU6-F1
#
_entry.id   AF-A0A0P0ENU6-F1
#
_cell.length_a   1.000
_cell.length_b   1.000
_cell.length_c   1.000
_cell.angle_alpha   90.00
_cell.angle_beta   90.00
_cell.angle_gamma   90.00
#
_symmetry.space_group_name_H-M   'P 1'
#
loop_
_entity.id
_entity.type
_entity.pdbx_description
1 polymer ?
#
loop_
_entity_poly.entity_id
_entity_poly.type
_entity_poly.pdbx_seq_one_letter_code
_entity_poly.pdbx_strand_id
1 'polypeptide(L)' 'MLRLGTKVRHHGQDAMVIARTLGGHSSYDLRLADGSIVKYAQEADCETMLSDGGLLSDGGFRPAAGAGSAEGRPG' A
#
# COMPACT_ATOMS: atom_id res chain seq x y z
N MET A 1 -11.75 2.51 2.30
CA MET A 1 -11.52 1.38 3.20
C MET A 1 -10.06 0.94 3.18
N LEU A 2 -9.32 1.26 4.25
CA LEU A 2 -7.92 0.93 4.44
C LEU A 2 -7.70 -0.56 4.69
N ARG A 3 -6.53 -1.08 4.29
CA ARG A 3 -6.14 -2.47 4.53
C ARG A 3 -5.37 -2.57 5.84
N LEU A 4 -5.39 -3.76 6.44
CA LEU A 4 -4.49 -4.05 7.55
C LEU A 4 -3.04 -3.89 7.10
N GLY A 5 -2.20 -3.27 7.92
CA GLY A 5 -0.80 -2.97 7.61
C GLY A 5 -0.59 -1.74 6.72
N THR A 6 -1.65 -1.07 6.25
CA THR A 6 -1.52 0.19 5.53
C THR A 6 -0.86 1.25 6.43
N LYS A 7 0.21 1.89 5.93
CA LYS A 7 0.82 3.06 6.56
C LYS A 7 -0.02 4.29 6.27
N VAL A 8 -0.30 5.07 7.30
CA VAL A 8 -1.09 6.30 7.22
C VAL A 8 -0.45 7.38 8.08
N ARG A 9 -0.89 8.61 7.88
CA ARG A 9 -0.63 9.71 8.82
C ARG A 9 -1.93 10.04 9.54
N HIS A 10 -1.87 10.07 10.87
CA HIS A 10 -3.00 10.37 11.75
C HIS A 10 -2.65 11.60 12.57
N HIS A 11 -3.35 12.71 12.35
CA HIS A 11 -3.07 13.99 13.00
C HIS A 11 -1.59 14.44 12.87
N GLY A 12 -1.01 14.24 11.69
CA GLY A 12 0.39 14.60 11.42
C GLY A 12 1.42 13.57 11.91
N GLN A 13 1.01 12.50 12.60
CA GLN A 13 1.90 11.44 13.09
C GLN A 13 1.83 10.19 12.21
N ASP A 14 2.99 9.59 11.95
CA ASP A 14 3.07 8.31 11.25
C ASP A 14 2.44 7.18 12.06
N ALA A 15 1.61 6.38 11.39
CA ALA A 15 0.85 5.29 11.99
C ALA A 15 0.66 4.11 11.03
N MET A 16 0.24 2.97 11.57
CA MET A 16 -0.09 1.77 10.82
C MET A 16 -1.44 1.20 11.26
N VAL A 17 -2.26 0.79 10.29
CA VAL A 17 -3.53 0.10 10.56
C VAL A 17 -3.24 -1.30 11.12
N ILE A 18 -3.69 -1.58 12.34
CA ILE A 18 -3.49 -2.87 13.03
C ILE A 18 -4.80 -3.64 13.29
N ALA A 19 -5.96 -3.00 13.15
CA ALA A 19 -7.25 -3.68 13.11
C ALA A 19 -8.26 -2.89 12.27
N ARG A 20 -9.31 -3.58 11.79
CA ARG A 20 -10.44 -2.98 11.06
C ARG A 20 -11.74 -3.39 11.72
N THR A 21 -12.59 -2.42 12.02
CA THR A 21 -13.94 -2.68 12.51
C THR A 21 -14.86 -2.94 11.31
N LEU A 22 -15.69 -4.00 11.38
CA LEU A 22 -16.59 -4.41 10.28
C LEU A 22 -18.07 -4.09 10.58
N GLY A 23 -18.35 -3.29 11.60
CA GLY A 23 -19.69 -3.02 12.14
C GLY A 23 -20.43 -1.83 11.52
N GLY A 24 -20.34 -1.61 10.21
CA GLY A 24 -21.13 -0.59 9.49
C GLY A 24 -20.49 0.81 9.37
N HIS A 25 -19.42 1.10 10.11
CA HIS A 25 -18.59 2.28 9.92
C HIS A 25 -17.11 1.89 9.77
N SER A 26 -16.44 2.50 8.80
CA SER A 26 -15.01 2.28 8.54
C SER A 26 -14.16 2.96 9.61
N SER A 27 -13.89 2.22 10.70
CA SER A 27 -12.99 2.64 11.77
C SER A 27 -11.85 1.64 11.97
N TYR A 28 -10.71 2.16 12.47
CA TYR A 28 -9.44 1.44 12.52
C TYR A 28 -8.78 1.57 13.88
N ASP A 29 -8.09 0.50 14.30
CA ASP A 29 -7.09 0.65 15.35
C ASP A 29 -5.75 0.93 14.68
N LEU A 30 -5.07 1.97 15.12
CA LEU A 30 -3.79 2.44 14.59
C LEU A 30 -2.70 2.28 15.64
N ARG A 31 -1.55 1.78 15.22
CA ARG A 31 -0.31 1.88 16.01
C ARG A 31 0.47 3.10 15.55
N LEU A 32 0.64 4.07 16.44
CA LEU A 32 1.47 5.26 16.21
C LEU A 32 2.97 4.88 16.26
N ALA A 33 3.81 5.74 15.70
CA ALA A 33 5.27 5.55 15.69
C ALA A 33 5.90 5.49 17.08
N ASP A 34 5.33 6.16 18.09
CA ASP A 34 5.77 6.07 19.49
C ASP A 34 5.35 4.74 20.17
N GLY A 35 4.54 3.93 19.48
CA GLY A 35 4.07 2.64 19.96
C GLY A 35 2.68 2.66 20.60
N SER A 36 2.11 3.84 20.87
CA SER A 36 0.74 3.99 21.35
C SER A 36 -0.30 3.47 20.36
N ILE A 37 -1.46 3.07 20.88
CA ILE A 37 -2.58 2.58 20.08
C ILE A 37 -3.73 3.57 20.15
N VAL A 38 -4.17 4.05 18.98
CA VAL A 38 -5.42 4.79 18.82
C VAL A 38 -6.49 3.80 18.38
N LYS A 39 -7.64 3.79 19.05
CA LYS A 39 -8.75 2.89 18.72
C LYS A 39 -9.87 3.63 18.03
N TYR A 40 -10.52 2.95 17.10
CA TYR A 40 -11.67 3.48 16.35
C TYR A 40 -11.40 4.81 15.65
N ALA A 41 -10.16 5.03 15.17
CA ALA A 41 -9.85 6.17 14.31
C ALA A 41 -10.69 6.10 13.04
N GLN A 42 -11.30 7.21 12.64
CA GLN A 42 -12.13 7.22 11.44
C GLN A 42 -11.25 7.25 10.20
N GLU A 43 -11.77 6.72 9.09
CA GLU A 43 -11.09 6.82 7.80
C GLU A 43 -10.75 8.26 7.41
N ALA A 44 -11.59 9.22 7.77
CA ALA A 44 -11.37 10.64 7.48
C ALA A 44 -10.17 11.25 8.22
N ASP A 45 -9.78 10.69 9.36
CA ASP A 45 -8.62 11.14 10.15
C ASP A 45 -7.31 10.50 9.67
N CYS A 46 -7.40 9.57 8.70
CA CYS A 46 -6.28 8.81 8.18
C CYS A 46 -5.88 9.30 6.79
N GLU A 47 -4.73 9.94 6.69
CA GLU A 47 -4.14 10.31 5.42
C GLU A 47 -3.34 9.13 4.87
N THR A 48 -3.78 8.56 3.74
CA THR A 48 -3.04 7.47 3.10
C THR A 48 -1.78 7.99 2.44
N MET A 49 -0.64 7.48 2.88
CA MET A 49 0.59 7.62 2.12
C MET A 49 0.50 6.66 0.93
N LEU A 50 -0.16 7.06 -0.15
CA LEU A 50 -0.07 6.30 -1.40
C LEU A 50 1.42 6.23 -1.76
N SER A 51 2.01 5.04 -1.66
CA SER A 51 3.12 4.71 -2.54
C SER A 51 2.51 4.69 -3.95
N ASP A 52 2.73 5.78 -4.68
CA ASP A 52 2.55 5.84 -6.12
C ASP A 52 3.19 4.60 -6.74
N GLY A 53 2.35 3.70 -7.24
CA GLY A 53 2.77 2.37 -7.68
C GLY A 53 1.63 1.51 -8.21
N GLY A 54 0.55 2.15 -8.65
CA GLY A 54 -0.66 1.50 -9.16
C GLY A 54 -1.12 2.08 -10.50
N LEU A 55 -0.22 2.67 -11.28
CA LEU A 55 -0.43 2.90 -12.71
C LEU A 55 -0.12 1.59 -13.44
N LEU A 56 -1.03 0.63 -13.29
CA LEU A 56 -1.20 -0.50 -14.21
C LEU A 56 -2.72 -0.51 -14.50
N SER A 57 -3.19 0.36 -15.39
CA SER A 57 -3.26 0.05 -16.81
C SER A 57 -3.88 -1.33 -17.04
N ASP A 58 -5.21 -1.34 -16.99
CA ASP A 58 -6.02 -2.25 -17.79
C ASP A 58 -5.56 -2.12 -19.26
N GLY A 59 -4.84 -3.14 -19.76
CA GLY A 59 -4.44 -3.24 -21.17
C GLY A 59 -2.95 -3.00 -21.47
N GLY A 60 -2.09 -3.98 -21.16
CA GLY A 60 -0.70 -3.93 -21.62
C GLY A 60 0.16 -5.09 -21.14
N PHE A 61 -0.20 -6.32 -21.51
CA PHE A 61 0.70 -7.47 -21.36
C PHE A 61 2.05 -7.18 -22.04
N ARG A 62 3.10 -6.99 -21.25
CA ARG A 62 4.49 -7.13 -21.70
C ARG A 62 5.15 -8.23 -20.88
N PRO A 63 5.23 -9.48 -21.39
CA PRO A 63 6.09 -10.47 -20.76
C PRO A 63 7.56 -10.10 -21.02
N ALA A 64 8.36 -10.18 -19.94
CA ALA A 64 9.79 -9.90 -19.95
C ALA A 64 10.60 -11.12 -20.43
N ALA A 65 11.63 -10.82 -21.23
CA ALA A 65 12.92 -11.51 -21.38
C ALA A 65 12.93 -13.03 -21.67
N GLY A 66 13.22 -13.36 -22.92
CA GLY A 66 13.78 -14.65 -23.34
C GLY A 66 15.16 -14.44 -23.97
N ALA A 67 16.13 -15.24 -23.54
CA ALA A 67 17.56 -15.21 -23.87
C ALA A 67 17.89 -15.43 -25.37
N GLY A 68 19.07 -14.93 -25.77
CA GLY A 68 19.74 -15.22 -27.05
C GLY A 68 20.91 -14.25 -27.25
N SER A 69 22.03 -14.46 -26.56
CA SER A 69 23.25 -15.09 -27.10
C SER A 69 23.74 -14.49 -28.41
N ALA A 70 24.94 -13.92 -28.33
CA ALA A 70 25.70 -13.43 -29.46
C ALA A 70 25.96 -14.54 -30.50
N GLU A 71 25.47 -14.33 -31.71
CA GLU A 71 26.00 -14.95 -32.94
C GLU A 71 26.75 -13.81 -33.66
N GLY A 72 28.07 -13.81 -33.83
CA GLY A 72 28.89 -14.96 -34.19
C GLY A 72 28.85 -15.10 -35.72
N ARG A 73 29.72 -14.35 -36.41
CA ARG A 73 30.06 -14.48 -37.84
C ARG A 73 30.25 -15.97 -38.22
N PRO A 74 29.86 -16.37 -39.44
CA PRO A 74 30.87 -17.02 -40.26
C PRO A 74 30.79 -16.65 -41.76
N GLY A 75 31.93 -16.81 -42.45
CA GLY A 75 32.04 -17.00 -43.90
C GLY A 75 32.32 -15.77 -44.72
#